data_AF-A0A1H1NCW0-F1
#
_entry.id   AF-A0A1H1NCW0-F1
#
_cell.length_a   1.000
_cell.length_b   1.000
_cell.length_c   1.000
_cell.angle_alpha   90.00
_cell.angle_beta   90.00
_cell.angle_gamma   90.00
#
_symmetry.space_group_name_H-M   'P 1'
#
loop_
_entity.id
_entity.type
_entity.pdbx_description
1 polymer ?
#
loop_
_entity_poly.entity_id
_entity_poly.type
_entity_poly.pdbx_seq_one_letter_code
_entity_poly.pdbx_strand_id
1 'polypeptide(L)'
;MTPTVRRLGPDDAEVSRRLGWEAFGFPSPVPEGAPGPDGPGQARFGAFDQDGALVARMVDRSYHSCFGGALVPTSGIAGVTVAAEARSRGALTPLFHTTLGHARERGAVISTLFPTAPGIYRRFGYELVADFATVHVPTAALAAVATPTSTTTRRARVEDLEAVRAVYDAWALEQDGPLHRRGVSFDDSAAEVFEHTGVTLAVDEAGAVVGYASWNRGQGYGEQAALEVSDLIARTVDGYRALLRVLGSFATVTPTTKIDTSGDDLARLVLPSLAWAVHDSSPYMLRVLDVPGALTARRYAPSLRTSLDVAVTGDLLGFVDGAYRVEVADGEARCTRLDRPAEDVRTLSTRGLSLLYAGAQSSANLRASGHLTGGDRAEDADWDALCGGRQRHIRDYF
;
A
#
# COMPACT_ATOMS: atom_id res chain seq x y z
N MET A 1 29.19 -18.61 -0.31
CA MET A 1 28.39 -19.75 -0.81
C MET A 1 26.93 -19.34 -0.76
N THR A 2 26.17 -19.67 -1.81
CA THR A 2 24.78 -19.22 -1.97
C THR A 2 23.85 -20.05 -1.10
N PRO A 3 22.98 -19.46 -0.26
CA PRO A 3 22.03 -20.22 0.54
C PRO A 3 20.96 -20.88 -0.34
N THR A 4 20.43 -22.00 0.13
CA THR A 4 19.31 -22.70 -0.51
C THR A 4 18.01 -22.03 -0.10
N VAL A 5 17.14 -21.69 -1.05
CA VAL A 5 15.86 -21.03 -0.78
C VAL A 5 14.69 -21.96 -1.07
N ARG A 6 13.75 -22.07 -0.12
CA ARG A 6 12.52 -22.85 -0.29
C ARG A 6 11.36 -22.24 0.50
N ARG A 7 10.14 -22.67 0.16
CA ARG A 7 8.95 -22.40 0.98
C ARG A 7 9.12 -23.07 2.36
N LEU A 8 8.67 -22.37 3.40
CA LEU A 8 8.65 -22.88 4.76
C LEU A 8 7.43 -23.76 4.98
N GLY A 9 7.62 -24.92 5.60
CA GLY A 9 6.57 -25.84 5.98
C GLY A 9 6.24 -25.78 7.47
N PRO A 10 5.28 -26.60 7.94
CA PRO A 10 4.93 -26.71 9.36
C PRO A 10 6.15 -26.97 10.28
N ASP A 11 7.10 -27.79 9.82
CA ASP A 11 8.31 -28.13 10.59
C ASP A 11 9.26 -26.94 10.78
N ASP A 12 9.16 -25.90 9.95
CA ASP A 12 9.97 -24.68 10.06
C ASP A 12 9.30 -23.59 10.94
N ALA A 13 8.08 -23.83 11.42
CA ALA A 13 7.26 -22.80 12.08
C ALA A 13 7.96 -22.19 13.30
N GLU A 14 8.57 -23.04 14.13
CA GLU A 14 9.23 -22.62 15.36
C GLU A 14 10.48 -21.78 15.06
N VAL A 15 11.36 -22.25 14.19
CA VAL A 15 12.60 -21.53 13.84
C VAL A 15 12.30 -20.22 13.11
N SER A 16 11.29 -20.20 12.25
CA SER A 16 10.79 -18.99 11.58
C SER A 16 10.30 -17.95 12.59
N ARG A 17 9.53 -18.39 13.59
CA ARG A 17 8.99 -17.51 14.63
C ARG A 17 10.09 -16.94 15.53
N ARG A 18 11.02 -17.79 15.99
CA ARG A 18 12.19 -17.35 16.78
C ARG A 18 13.00 -16.29 16.05
N LEU A 19 13.28 -16.51 14.76
CA LEU A 19 13.98 -15.55 13.93
C LEU A 19 13.20 -14.22 13.81
N GLY A 20 11.86 -14.29 13.74
CA GLY A 20 11.02 -13.09 13.79
C GLY A 20 11.10 -12.29 15.08
N TRP A 21 11.06 -12.97 16.23
CA TRP A 21 11.17 -12.32 17.53
C TRP A 21 12.51 -11.61 17.72
N GLU A 22 13.60 -12.21 17.25
CA GLU A 22 14.92 -11.58 17.28
C GLU A 22 14.94 -10.24 16.52
N ALA A 23 14.23 -10.16 15.39
CA ALA A 23 14.27 -8.99 14.52
C ALA A 23 13.30 -7.88 14.87
N PHE A 24 12.13 -8.21 15.42
CA PHE A 24 11.05 -7.23 15.66
C PHE A 24 10.78 -6.97 17.16
N GLY A 25 11.45 -7.68 18.05
CA GLY A 25 11.36 -7.45 19.49
C GLY A 25 10.26 -8.28 20.17
N PHE A 26 10.68 -8.95 21.25
CA PHE A 26 9.93 -9.81 22.18
C PHE A 26 9.30 -11.10 21.63
N PRO A 27 9.33 -12.20 22.41
CA PRO A 27 8.48 -13.35 22.15
C PRO A 27 7.02 -12.97 22.41
N SER A 28 6.22 -12.89 21.36
CA SER A 28 4.76 -12.83 21.51
C SER A 28 4.28 -14.20 21.99
N PRO A 29 3.40 -14.30 23.01
CA PRO A 29 2.83 -15.58 23.42
C PRO A 29 2.19 -16.23 22.21
N VAL A 30 2.58 -17.48 21.94
CA VAL A 30 2.03 -18.25 20.84
C VAL A 30 0.71 -18.85 21.33
N PRO A 31 -0.43 -18.55 20.70
CA PRO A 31 -1.68 -19.24 21.03
C PRO A 31 -1.49 -20.75 20.91
N GLU A 32 -2.04 -21.51 21.86
CA GLU A 32 -2.06 -22.96 21.76
C GLU A 32 -2.82 -23.37 20.48
N GLY A 33 -2.20 -24.18 19.62
CA GLY A 33 -2.77 -24.52 18.31
C GLY A 33 -2.61 -23.44 17.23
N ALA A 34 -1.71 -22.46 17.41
CA ALA A 34 -1.38 -21.48 16.37
C ALA A 34 -1.10 -22.20 15.04
N PRO A 35 -1.70 -21.75 13.93
CA PRO A 35 -1.57 -22.43 12.64
C PRO A 35 -0.11 -22.55 12.20
N GLY A 36 0.13 -23.39 11.19
CA GLY A 36 1.41 -23.44 10.48
C GLY A 36 1.85 -22.05 10.00
N PRO A 37 3.07 -21.91 9.44
CA PRO A 37 3.60 -20.60 9.13
C PRO A 37 2.63 -19.78 8.27
N ASP A 38 1.92 -20.37 7.31
CA ASP A 38 1.07 -19.63 6.38
C ASP A 38 -0.38 -19.49 6.88
N GLY A 39 -0.88 -18.24 6.91
CA GLY A 39 -2.31 -17.93 6.98
C GLY A 39 -2.92 -17.69 5.59
N PRO A 40 -4.21 -17.37 5.49
CA PRO A 40 -4.87 -17.11 4.21
C PRO A 40 -4.16 -16.07 3.34
N GLY A 41 -3.87 -16.47 2.10
CA GLY A 41 -3.12 -15.66 1.14
C GLY A 41 -1.63 -15.45 1.45
N GLN A 42 -1.05 -16.15 2.43
CA GLN A 42 0.36 -16.01 2.80
C GLN A 42 1.20 -17.18 2.28
N ALA A 43 2.42 -16.88 1.82
CA ALA A 43 3.45 -17.87 1.53
C ALA A 43 4.78 -17.41 2.12
N ARG A 44 5.31 -18.16 3.10
CA ARG A 44 6.62 -17.86 3.71
C ARG A 44 7.74 -18.61 3.02
N PHE A 45 8.84 -17.89 2.78
CA PHE A 45 10.07 -18.44 2.19
C PHE A 45 11.23 -18.23 3.15
N GLY A 46 12.15 -19.20 3.16
CA GLY A 46 13.36 -19.17 3.95
C GLY A 46 14.61 -19.43 3.12
N ALA A 47 15.70 -18.78 3.49
CA ALA A 47 17.04 -19.07 3.00
C ALA A 47 17.79 -19.86 4.08
N PHE A 48 18.36 -21.00 3.69
CA PHE A 48 19.08 -21.92 4.55
C PHE A 48 20.56 -21.94 4.17
N ASP A 49 21.43 -21.95 5.18
CA ASP A 49 22.86 -22.13 4.95
C ASP A 49 23.21 -23.61 4.67
N GLN A 50 24.51 -23.91 4.61
CA GLN A 50 25.01 -25.26 4.28
C GLN A 50 24.73 -26.28 5.39
N ASP A 51 24.61 -25.82 6.63
CA ASP A 51 24.33 -26.66 7.78
C ASP A 51 22.82 -26.87 7.96
N GLY A 52 22.00 -26.28 7.07
CA GLY A 52 20.55 -26.37 7.10
C GLY A 52 19.90 -25.41 8.10
N ALA A 53 20.63 -24.41 8.62
CA ALA A 53 20.08 -23.41 9.51
C ALA A 53 19.34 -22.32 8.72
N LEU A 54 18.16 -21.90 9.21
CA LEU A 54 17.39 -20.80 8.64
C LEU A 54 18.08 -19.47 8.93
N VAL A 55 18.65 -18.84 7.90
CA VAL A 55 19.43 -17.59 8.05
C VAL A 55 18.67 -16.34 7.60
N ALA A 56 17.63 -16.49 6.78
CA ALA A 56 16.75 -15.38 6.42
C ALA A 56 15.35 -15.89 6.07
N ARG A 57 14.33 -15.04 6.24
CA ARG A 57 12.96 -15.34 5.84
C ARG A 57 12.21 -14.11 5.34
N MET A 58 11.16 -14.34 4.55
CA MET A 58 10.19 -13.31 4.17
C MET A 58 8.82 -13.94 3.90
N VAL A 59 7.81 -13.09 3.81
CA VAL A 59 6.42 -13.47 3.55
C VAL A 59 5.96 -12.78 2.28
N ASP A 60 5.37 -13.54 1.37
CA ASP A 60 4.55 -13.01 0.29
C ASP A 60 3.08 -13.05 0.71
N ARG A 61 2.39 -11.89 0.70
CA ARG A 61 0.96 -11.76 0.96
C ARG A 61 0.20 -11.47 -0.33
N SER A 62 -0.87 -12.20 -0.58
CA SER A 62 -1.69 -12.10 -1.79
C SER A 62 -2.72 -10.98 -1.66
N TYR A 63 -2.50 -9.89 -2.39
CA TYR A 63 -3.39 -8.73 -2.40
C TYR A 63 -3.86 -8.36 -3.80
N HIS A 64 -4.83 -7.45 -3.82
CA HIS A 64 -5.06 -6.56 -4.95
C HIS A 64 -4.91 -5.13 -4.45
N SER A 65 -4.18 -4.29 -5.18
CA SER A 65 -4.09 -2.85 -4.91
C SER A 65 -4.91 -2.07 -5.95
N CYS A 66 -5.48 -0.95 -5.57
CA CYS A 66 -6.17 -0.05 -6.49
C CYS A 66 -5.14 0.82 -7.21
N PHE A 67 -5.06 0.75 -8.54
CA PHE A 67 -4.25 1.65 -9.37
C PHE A 67 -4.97 1.95 -10.67
N GLY A 68 -5.02 3.22 -11.05
CA GLY A 68 -5.69 3.66 -12.27
C GLY A 68 -7.14 3.19 -12.36
N GLY A 69 -7.89 3.16 -11.28
CA GLY A 69 -9.32 2.79 -11.30
C GLY A 69 -9.59 1.30 -11.41
N ALA A 70 -8.57 0.46 -11.23
CA ALA A 70 -8.68 -0.99 -11.35
C ALA A 70 -7.96 -1.72 -10.22
N LEU A 71 -8.37 -2.97 -10.00
CA LEU A 71 -7.70 -3.88 -9.09
C LEU A 71 -6.48 -4.51 -9.79
N VAL A 72 -5.30 -4.28 -9.23
CA VAL A 72 -4.04 -4.79 -9.73
C VAL A 72 -3.55 -5.90 -8.80
N PRO A 73 -3.26 -7.12 -9.30
CA PRO A 73 -2.70 -8.19 -8.49
C PRO A 73 -1.34 -7.80 -7.87
N THR A 74 -1.26 -7.85 -6.54
CA THR A 74 -0.14 -7.33 -5.76
C THR A 74 0.43 -8.38 -4.83
N SER A 75 1.76 -8.47 -4.77
CA SER A 75 2.49 -9.19 -3.72
C SER A 75 2.90 -8.23 -2.61
N GLY A 76 2.34 -8.36 -1.42
CA GLY A 76 2.79 -7.64 -0.23
C GLY A 76 3.95 -8.36 0.44
N ILE A 77 5.16 -7.80 0.39
CA ILE A 77 6.32 -8.37 1.08
C ILE A 77 6.32 -7.92 2.54
N ALA A 78 6.25 -8.89 3.44
CA ALA A 78 6.22 -8.66 4.88
C ALA A 78 7.28 -9.47 5.62
N GLY A 79 7.57 -9.05 6.86
CA GLY A 79 8.36 -9.83 7.82
C GLY A 79 9.73 -10.26 7.31
N VAL A 80 10.41 -9.42 6.51
CA VAL A 80 11.76 -9.70 6.02
C VAL A 80 12.73 -9.70 7.19
N THR A 81 13.45 -10.81 7.36
CA THR A 81 14.37 -10.98 8.48
C THR A 81 15.62 -11.72 8.05
N VAL A 82 16.76 -11.34 8.62
CA VAL A 82 18.05 -12.02 8.48
C VAL A 82 18.67 -12.18 9.87
N ALA A 83 19.08 -13.41 10.19
CA ALA A 83 19.76 -13.73 11.45
C ALA A 83 21.00 -12.85 11.61
N ALA A 84 21.26 -12.36 12.82
CA ALA A 84 22.28 -11.34 13.05
C ALA A 84 23.66 -11.72 12.47
N GLU A 85 24.11 -12.95 12.71
CA GLU A 85 25.38 -13.52 12.24
C GLU A 85 25.45 -13.71 10.73
N ALA A 86 24.30 -13.80 10.05
CA ALA A 86 24.19 -14.00 8.60
C ALA A 86 23.98 -12.69 7.82
N ARG A 87 23.89 -11.54 8.50
CA ARG A 87 23.75 -10.22 7.84
C ARG A 87 24.94 -9.91 6.95
N SER A 88 24.67 -9.18 5.87
CA SER A 88 25.68 -8.79 4.86
C SER A 88 26.39 -9.97 4.16
N ARG A 89 25.89 -11.21 4.29
CA ARG A 89 26.41 -12.40 3.59
C ARG A 89 25.62 -12.79 2.33
N GLY A 90 24.77 -11.89 1.83
CA GLY A 90 24.09 -12.04 0.55
C GLY A 90 22.81 -12.90 0.55
N ALA A 91 22.26 -13.29 1.69
CA ALA A 91 21.11 -14.19 1.76
C ALA A 91 19.80 -13.66 1.13
N LEU A 92 19.64 -12.33 1.08
CA LEU A 92 18.41 -11.72 0.59
C LEU A 92 18.23 -11.81 -0.93
N THR A 93 19.30 -11.81 -1.73
CA THR A 93 19.16 -11.82 -3.20
C THR A 93 18.48 -13.08 -3.73
N PRO A 94 18.96 -14.31 -3.40
CA PRO A 94 18.24 -15.51 -3.81
C PRO A 94 16.85 -15.60 -3.17
N LEU A 95 16.68 -15.08 -1.94
CA LEU A 95 15.37 -15.09 -1.26
C LEU A 95 14.32 -14.21 -1.96
N PHE A 96 14.70 -13.01 -2.38
CA PHE A 96 13.83 -12.11 -3.17
C PHE A 96 13.55 -12.69 -4.55
N HIS A 97 14.57 -13.26 -5.23
CA HIS A 97 14.38 -13.89 -6.53
C HIS A 97 13.33 -15.01 -6.46
N THR A 98 13.47 -15.96 -5.53
CA THR A 98 12.52 -17.07 -5.40
C THR A 98 11.12 -16.59 -4.98
N THR A 99 11.03 -15.73 -3.97
CA THR A 99 9.73 -15.26 -3.45
C THR A 99 8.95 -14.45 -4.48
N LEU A 100 9.61 -13.51 -5.17
CA LEU A 100 8.96 -12.71 -6.20
C LEU A 100 8.73 -13.50 -7.50
N GLY A 101 9.55 -14.52 -7.78
CA GLY A 101 9.27 -15.49 -8.85
C GLY A 101 7.95 -16.24 -8.60
N HIS A 102 7.77 -16.77 -7.39
CA HIS A 102 6.50 -17.38 -6.97
C HIS A 102 5.32 -16.40 -7.06
N ALA A 103 5.51 -15.15 -6.63
CA ALA A 103 4.47 -14.13 -6.73
C ALA A 103 4.04 -13.88 -8.19
N ARG A 104 5.00 -13.84 -9.13
CA ARG A 104 4.72 -13.71 -10.57
C ARG A 104 3.98 -14.93 -11.13
N GLU A 105 4.37 -16.14 -10.74
CA GLU A 105 3.67 -17.37 -11.12
C GLU A 105 2.21 -17.38 -10.63
N ARG A 106 1.94 -16.78 -9.46
CA ARG A 106 0.57 -16.55 -8.96
C ARG A 106 -0.19 -15.47 -9.73
N GLY A 107 0.50 -14.68 -10.57
CA GLY A 107 -0.09 -13.59 -11.36
C GLY A 107 0.07 -12.20 -10.75
N ALA A 108 0.88 -12.02 -9.69
CA ALA A 108 1.18 -10.69 -9.18
C ALA A 108 2.03 -9.91 -10.19
N VAL A 109 1.56 -8.71 -10.57
CA VAL A 109 2.22 -7.84 -11.56
C VAL A 109 2.99 -6.70 -10.90
N ILE A 110 2.67 -6.40 -9.64
CA ILE A 110 3.42 -5.48 -8.78
C ILE A 110 3.70 -6.12 -7.42
N SER A 111 4.65 -5.55 -6.70
CA SER A 111 4.95 -5.89 -5.32
C SER A 111 5.21 -4.65 -4.48
N THR A 112 4.80 -4.70 -3.22
CA THR A 112 4.81 -3.55 -2.31
C THR A 112 5.27 -3.93 -0.92
N LEU A 113 5.87 -3.00 -0.17
CA LEU A 113 6.33 -3.22 1.20
C LEU A 113 6.52 -1.93 1.99
N PHE A 114 6.59 -2.06 3.32
CA PHE A 114 7.09 -1.03 4.22
C PHE A 114 8.56 -1.33 4.57
N PRO A 115 9.53 -0.49 4.15
CA PRO A 115 10.93 -0.75 4.40
C PRO A 115 11.35 -0.24 5.77
N THR A 116 12.10 -1.04 6.51
CA THR A 116 12.87 -0.55 7.67
C THR A 116 14.12 0.22 7.24
N ALA A 117 14.69 -0.14 6.08
CA ALA A 117 15.83 0.53 5.48
C ALA A 117 15.70 0.51 3.94
N PRO A 118 15.26 1.61 3.29
CA PRO A 118 14.99 1.64 1.84
C PRO A 118 16.17 1.19 0.97
N GLY A 119 17.41 1.45 1.41
CA GLY A 119 18.62 1.05 0.69
C GLY A 119 18.74 -0.45 0.44
N ILE A 120 18.18 -1.30 1.30
CA ILE A 120 18.18 -2.75 1.12
C ILE A 120 17.33 -3.15 -0.09
N TYR A 121 16.18 -2.51 -0.27
CA TYR A 121 15.16 -2.88 -1.25
C TYR A 121 15.37 -2.23 -2.61
N ARG A 122 16.02 -1.05 -2.66
CA ARG A 122 16.32 -0.33 -3.92
C ARG A 122 17.09 -1.15 -4.94
N ARG A 123 18.03 -2.00 -4.50
CA ARG A 123 18.76 -2.92 -5.41
C ARG A 123 17.86 -3.98 -6.05
N PHE A 124 16.70 -4.25 -5.43
CA PHE A 124 15.65 -5.10 -5.95
C PHE A 124 14.59 -4.26 -6.67
N GLY A 125 14.89 -3.08 -7.22
CA GLY A 125 13.98 -2.30 -8.06
C GLY A 125 12.79 -1.65 -7.33
N TYR A 126 12.71 -1.76 -6.01
CA TYR A 126 11.73 -1.02 -5.21
C TYR A 126 12.10 0.45 -5.12
N GLU A 127 11.11 1.34 -5.07
CA GLU A 127 11.31 2.72 -4.65
C GLU A 127 10.16 3.24 -3.79
N LEU A 128 10.43 4.26 -2.96
CA LEU A 128 9.43 4.96 -2.16
C LEU A 128 8.43 5.70 -3.07
N VAL A 129 7.14 5.41 -2.92
CA VAL A 129 6.08 5.97 -3.77
C VAL A 129 4.99 6.72 -3.01
N ALA A 130 4.80 6.40 -1.73
CA ALA A 130 3.81 6.99 -0.83
C ALA A 130 4.21 6.73 0.63
N ASP A 131 3.37 7.18 1.56
CA ASP A 131 3.52 6.98 3.00
C ASP A 131 2.19 6.53 3.61
N PHE A 132 2.27 5.68 4.64
CA PHE A 132 1.21 5.51 5.62
C PHE A 132 1.55 6.38 6.82
N ALA A 133 0.73 7.37 7.11
CA ALA A 133 1.03 8.41 8.09
C ALA A 133 -0.05 8.50 9.15
N THR A 134 0.34 8.89 10.36
CA THR A 134 -0.60 9.26 11.41
C THR A 134 -0.47 10.77 11.64
N VAL A 135 -1.60 11.48 11.54
CA VAL A 135 -1.66 12.92 11.81
C VAL A 135 -2.25 13.18 13.18
N HIS A 136 -1.73 14.19 13.87
CA HIS A 136 -2.30 14.66 15.13
C HIS A 136 -3.10 15.94 14.90
N VAL A 137 -4.36 15.92 15.30
CA VAL A 137 -5.28 17.05 15.21
C VAL A 137 -5.82 17.37 16.60
N PRO A 138 -5.81 18.64 17.05
CA PRO A 138 -6.54 19.03 18.25
C PRO A 138 -8.02 18.68 18.09
N THR A 139 -8.57 17.88 19.01
CA THR A 139 -9.95 17.40 18.91
C THR A 139 -10.96 18.55 18.89
N ALA A 140 -10.65 19.65 19.57
CA ALA A 140 -11.45 20.88 19.52
C ALA A 140 -11.53 21.51 18.12
N ALA A 141 -10.50 21.35 17.28
CA ALA A 141 -10.54 21.82 15.88
C ALA A 141 -11.55 21.01 15.05
N LEU A 142 -11.72 19.71 15.36
CA LEU A 142 -12.72 18.86 14.72
C LEU A 142 -14.15 19.27 15.11
N ALA A 143 -14.35 19.69 16.38
CA ALA A 143 -15.64 20.19 16.85
C ALA A 143 -16.07 21.50 16.16
N ALA A 144 -15.10 22.30 15.72
CA ALA A 144 -15.30 23.56 15.02
C ALA A 144 -15.57 23.40 13.51
N VAL A 145 -15.49 22.19 12.97
CA VAL A 145 -15.84 21.91 11.57
C VAL A 145 -17.30 22.33 11.31
N ALA A 146 -17.54 22.95 10.15
CA ALA A 146 -18.87 23.40 9.75
C ALA A 146 -19.91 22.28 9.83
N THR A 147 -21.12 22.61 10.30
CA THR A 147 -22.23 21.65 10.40
C THR A 147 -22.56 21.09 9.02
N PRO A 148 -22.69 19.76 8.85
CA PRO A 148 -23.14 19.17 7.59
C PRO A 148 -24.59 19.60 7.31
N THR A 149 -24.92 19.75 6.03
CA THR A 149 -26.24 20.19 5.57
C THR A 149 -27.13 19.04 5.12
N SER A 150 -26.55 17.99 4.56
CA SER A 150 -27.28 16.87 3.95
C SER A 150 -26.86 15.50 4.49
N THR A 151 -26.17 15.45 5.64
CA THR A 151 -25.61 14.22 6.20
C THR A 151 -25.81 14.16 7.71
N THR A 152 -26.28 13.01 8.18
CA THR A 152 -26.39 12.68 9.61
C THR A 152 -25.43 11.54 9.98
N THR A 153 -25.31 11.22 11.27
CA THR A 153 -24.45 10.11 11.71
C THR A 153 -25.16 9.15 12.64
N ARG A 154 -24.79 7.87 12.57
CA ARG A 154 -25.21 6.84 13.53
C ARG A 154 -24.08 5.84 13.80
N ARG A 155 -24.18 5.10 14.90
CA ARG A 155 -23.30 3.95 15.18
C ARG A 155 -23.55 2.85 14.14
N ALA A 156 -22.47 2.25 13.64
CA ALA A 156 -22.54 1.05 12.82
C ALA A 156 -22.93 -0.17 13.65
N ARG A 157 -23.57 -1.14 13.01
CA ARG A 157 -23.83 -2.48 13.53
C ARG A 157 -23.12 -3.49 12.64
N VAL A 158 -23.03 -4.73 13.11
CA VAL A 158 -22.39 -5.81 12.36
C VAL A 158 -23.03 -6.02 10.98
N GLU A 159 -24.34 -5.76 10.86
CA GLU A 159 -25.09 -5.86 9.61
C GLU A 159 -24.70 -4.76 8.60
N ASP A 160 -24.05 -3.67 9.04
CA ASP A 160 -23.60 -2.58 8.16
C ASP A 160 -22.27 -2.90 7.44
N LEU A 161 -21.68 -4.10 7.64
CA LEU A 161 -20.38 -4.45 7.08
C LEU A 161 -20.32 -4.22 5.56
N GLU A 162 -21.34 -4.65 4.83
CA GLU A 162 -21.34 -4.51 3.37
C GLU A 162 -21.42 -3.04 2.94
N ALA A 163 -22.14 -2.19 3.69
CA ALA A 163 -22.19 -0.76 3.41
C ALA A 163 -20.84 -0.08 3.68
N VAL A 164 -20.15 -0.46 4.77
CA VAL A 164 -18.79 0.02 5.07
C VAL A 164 -17.81 -0.40 3.98
N ARG A 165 -17.82 -1.69 3.59
CA ARG A 165 -16.99 -2.20 2.49
C ARG A 165 -17.27 -1.49 1.17
N ALA A 166 -18.54 -1.29 0.81
CA ALA A 166 -18.92 -0.59 -0.41
C ALA A 166 -18.40 0.86 -0.45
N VAL A 167 -18.46 1.59 0.68
CA VAL A 167 -17.88 2.93 0.79
C VAL A 167 -16.36 2.89 0.60
N TYR A 168 -15.68 1.96 1.27
CA TYR A 168 -14.23 1.79 1.14
C TYR A 168 -13.85 1.45 -0.31
N ASP A 169 -14.48 0.47 -0.93
CA ASP A 169 -14.14 0.00 -2.29
C ASP A 169 -14.32 1.12 -3.31
N ALA A 170 -15.43 1.85 -3.24
CA ALA A 170 -15.68 2.96 -4.13
C ALA A 170 -14.58 4.03 -3.96
N TRP A 171 -14.31 4.45 -2.71
CA TRP A 171 -13.27 5.43 -2.41
C TRP A 171 -11.89 4.96 -2.86
N ALA A 172 -11.52 3.71 -2.56
CA ALA A 172 -10.22 3.12 -2.87
C ALA A 172 -9.98 3.03 -4.38
N LEU A 173 -11.00 2.65 -5.15
CA LEU A 173 -10.91 2.61 -6.60
C LEU A 173 -10.64 3.98 -7.21
N GLU A 174 -10.96 5.10 -6.55
CA GLU A 174 -10.65 6.46 -7.02
C GLU A 174 -9.21 6.91 -6.73
N GLN A 175 -8.50 6.17 -5.88
CA GLN A 175 -7.11 6.45 -5.49
C GLN A 175 -6.13 5.49 -6.15
N ASP A 176 -4.84 5.80 -6.03
CA ASP A 176 -3.74 4.89 -6.33
C ASP A 176 -3.05 4.45 -5.04
N GLY A 177 -2.93 3.15 -4.80
CA GLY A 177 -2.26 2.59 -3.63
C GLY A 177 -3.10 1.71 -2.69
N PRO A 178 -4.36 2.06 -2.32
CA PRO A 178 -5.07 1.32 -1.28
C PRO A 178 -5.24 -0.16 -1.62
N LEU A 179 -5.16 -1.03 -0.61
CA LEU A 179 -5.44 -2.45 -0.81
C LEU A 179 -6.95 -2.69 -0.90
N HIS A 180 -7.38 -3.60 -1.76
CA HIS A 180 -8.77 -4.00 -1.80
C HIS A 180 -9.06 -5.01 -0.68
N ARG A 181 -9.89 -4.58 0.28
CA ARG A 181 -10.19 -5.29 1.54
C ARG A 181 -11.25 -6.40 1.40
N ARG A 182 -11.23 -7.12 0.27
CA ARG A 182 -12.09 -8.31 0.02
C ARG A 182 -11.31 -9.55 -0.43
N GLY A 183 -9.99 -9.46 -0.51
CA GLY A 183 -9.14 -10.57 -0.93
C GLY A 183 -8.90 -11.61 0.18
N VAL A 184 -8.24 -12.70 -0.17
CA VAL A 184 -7.90 -13.82 0.74
C VAL A 184 -7.05 -13.43 1.94
N SER A 185 -6.37 -12.29 1.91
CA SER A 185 -5.58 -11.76 3.04
C SER A 185 -6.35 -10.75 3.91
N PHE A 186 -7.66 -10.58 3.66
CA PHE A 186 -8.61 -9.81 4.45
C PHE A 186 -9.80 -10.73 4.82
N ASP A 187 -9.52 -11.72 5.65
CA ASP A 187 -10.43 -12.80 6.04
C ASP A 187 -11.19 -12.55 7.37
N ASP A 188 -11.04 -11.33 7.92
CA ASP A 188 -11.72 -10.92 9.15
C ASP A 188 -13.24 -11.09 9.06
N SER A 189 -13.82 -11.62 10.13
CA SER A 189 -15.26 -11.68 10.35
C SER A 189 -15.84 -10.28 10.53
N ALA A 190 -17.15 -10.17 10.38
CA ALA A 190 -17.85 -8.91 10.62
C ALA A 190 -17.62 -8.38 12.05
N ALA A 191 -17.53 -9.26 13.04
CA ALA A 191 -17.29 -8.86 14.43
C ALA A 191 -15.89 -8.25 14.62
N GLU A 192 -14.87 -8.86 14.02
CA GLU A 192 -13.48 -8.38 14.06
C GLU A 192 -13.32 -7.03 13.35
N VAL A 193 -13.97 -6.83 12.19
CA VAL A 193 -13.97 -5.53 11.48
C VAL A 193 -14.57 -4.40 12.33
N PHE A 194 -15.52 -4.72 13.20
CA PHE A 194 -16.15 -3.77 14.11
C PHE A 194 -15.55 -3.79 15.52
N GLU A 195 -14.42 -4.46 15.75
CA GLU A 195 -13.69 -4.52 17.02
C GLU A 195 -12.94 -3.20 17.31
N HIS A 196 -13.73 -2.16 17.50
CA HIS A 196 -13.30 -0.82 17.87
C HIS A 196 -14.14 -0.33 19.05
N THR A 197 -13.69 0.73 19.74
CA THR A 197 -14.60 1.45 20.65
C THR A 197 -15.85 1.92 19.91
N GLY A 198 -15.70 2.25 18.63
CA GLY A 198 -16.84 2.37 17.75
C GLY A 198 -16.52 2.59 16.29
N VAL A 199 -17.50 2.26 15.45
CA VAL A 199 -17.56 2.71 14.07
C VAL A 199 -18.77 3.63 13.90
N THR A 200 -18.54 4.83 13.37
CA THR A 200 -19.56 5.83 13.10
C THR A 200 -19.80 5.89 11.60
N LEU A 201 -21.05 5.81 11.16
CA LEU A 201 -21.44 5.97 9.76
C LEU A 201 -21.95 7.39 9.51
N ALA A 202 -21.60 7.95 8.35
CA ALA A 202 -22.23 9.12 7.76
C ALA A 202 -23.30 8.66 6.78
N VAL A 203 -24.51 9.19 6.92
CA VAL A 203 -25.70 8.78 6.16
C VAL A 203 -26.33 10.00 5.51
N ASP A 204 -26.56 9.93 4.20
CA ASP A 204 -27.19 11.01 3.43
C ASP A 204 -28.72 11.07 3.66
N GLU A 205 -29.37 12.06 3.05
CA GLU A 205 -30.83 12.27 3.15
C GLU A 205 -31.65 11.09 2.59
N ALA A 206 -31.08 10.31 1.67
CA ALA A 206 -31.72 9.12 1.10
C ALA A 206 -31.53 7.86 1.99
N GLY A 207 -30.77 7.96 3.08
CA GLY A 207 -30.48 6.85 3.98
C GLY A 207 -29.30 5.99 3.53
N ALA A 208 -28.55 6.41 2.51
CA ALA A 208 -27.37 5.68 2.05
C ALA A 208 -26.14 6.02 2.90
N VAL A 209 -25.32 5.02 3.21
CA VAL A 209 -24.04 5.22 3.89
C VAL A 209 -23.04 5.82 2.90
N VAL A 210 -22.56 7.02 3.20
CA VAL A 210 -21.66 7.80 2.33
C VAL A 210 -20.27 7.99 2.94
N GLY A 211 -20.05 7.50 4.15
CA GLY A 211 -18.78 7.58 4.86
C GLY A 211 -18.80 6.79 6.16
N TYR A 212 -17.63 6.50 6.69
CA TYR A 212 -17.46 5.92 8.02
C TYR A 212 -16.16 6.38 8.69
N ALA A 213 -16.15 6.29 10.02
CA ALA A 213 -14.95 6.45 10.82
C ALA A 213 -14.85 5.32 11.85
N SER A 214 -13.73 4.61 11.85
CA SER A 214 -13.39 3.57 12.85
C SER A 214 -12.47 4.17 13.89
N TRP A 215 -12.86 4.12 15.16
CA TRP A 215 -12.14 4.82 16.22
C TRP A 215 -12.10 4.07 17.55
N ASN A 216 -10.97 4.22 18.24
CA ASN A 216 -10.72 3.77 19.59
C ASN A 216 -10.58 4.98 20.51
N ARG A 217 -11.32 4.97 21.62
CA ARG A 217 -11.28 6.08 22.58
C ARG A 217 -9.90 6.22 23.25
N GLY A 218 -9.05 5.20 23.17
CA GLY A 218 -7.81 5.15 23.93
C GLY A 218 -8.09 5.04 25.44
N GLN A 219 -7.02 5.18 26.23
CA GLN A 219 -7.07 5.05 27.69
C GLN A 219 -6.97 6.42 28.38
N GLY A 220 -7.54 6.53 29.58
CA GLY A 220 -7.35 7.69 30.46
C GLY A 220 -8.05 8.99 30.03
N TYR A 221 -7.69 10.06 30.75
CA TYR A 221 -8.18 11.44 30.60
C TYR A 221 -7.03 12.43 30.80
N GLY A 222 -7.20 13.67 30.31
CA GLY A 222 -6.20 14.74 30.44
C GLY A 222 -5.30 14.91 29.21
N GLU A 223 -4.18 15.62 29.35
CA GLU A 223 -3.35 16.09 28.22
C GLU A 223 -2.80 14.98 27.32
N GLN A 224 -2.58 13.79 27.88
CA GLN A 224 -2.02 12.65 27.16
C GLN A 224 -3.09 11.73 26.56
N ALA A 225 -4.38 11.96 26.86
CA ALA A 225 -5.45 11.16 26.31
C ALA A 225 -5.65 11.47 24.82
N ALA A 226 -5.74 10.42 24.01
CA ALA A 226 -5.91 10.57 22.58
C ALA A 226 -7.03 9.67 22.06
N LEU A 227 -7.84 10.22 21.15
CA LEU A 227 -8.76 9.47 20.31
C LEU A 227 -7.96 8.93 19.12
N GLU A 228 -8.00 7.63 18.87
CA GLU A 228 -7.31 6.98 17.76
C GLU A 228 -8.31 6.63 16.66
N VAL A 229 -8.01 6.99 15.42
CA VAL A 229 -8.90 6.82 14.26
C VAL A 229 -8.14 6.09 13.17
N SER A 230 -8.47 4.81 12.96
CA SER A 230 -7.78 3.94 11.99
C SER A 230 -8.27 4.15 10.55
N ASP A 231 -9.55 4.48 10.39
CA ASP A 231 -10.13 4.87 9.11
C ASP A 231 -10.99 6.13 9.29
N LEU A 232 -10.85 7.08 8.37
CA LEU A 232 -11.75 8.22 8.20
C LEU A 232 -11.99 8.40 6.69
N ILE A 233 -13.07 7.81 6.20
CA ILE A 233 -13.35 7.76 4.75
C ILE A 233 -14.76 8.27 4.51
N ALA A 234 -14.89 9.21 3.58
CA ALA A 234 -16.17 9.64 3.06
C ALA A 234 -16.08 9.96 1.58
N ARG A 235 -17.22 9.82 0.91
CA ARG A 235 -17.37 10.09 -0.52
C ARG A 235 -17.85 11.52 -0.80
N THR A 236 -18.16 12.28 0.26
CA THR A 236 -18.67 13.65 0.17
C THR A 236 -18.04 14.53 1.25
N VAL A 237 -17.96 15.83 0.96
CA VAL A 237 -17.48 16.85 1.91
C VAL A 237 -18.35 16.87 3.18
N ASP A 238 -19.67 16.79 3.04
CA ASP A 238 -20.58 16.73 4.18
C ASP A 238 -20.45 15.43 4.99
N GLY A 239 -20.08 14.32 4.34
CA GLY A 239 -19.67 13.08 5.01
C GLY A 239 -18.46 13.29 5.93
N TYR A 240 -17.39 13.89 5.41
CA TYR A 240 -16.22 14.23 6.22
C TYR A 240 -16.58 15.18 7.37
N ARG A 241 -17.36 16.24 7.11
CA ARG A 241 -17.81 17.18 8.16
C ARG A 241 -18.58 16.47 9.26
N ALA A 242 -19.53 15.60 8.90
CA ALA A 242 -20.35 14.86 9.84
C ALA A 242 -19.50 13.95 10.75
N LEU A 243 -18.58 13.17 10.16
CA LEU A 243 -17.71 12.27 10.90
C LEU A 243 -16.75 13.03 11.83
N LEU A 244 -16.08 14.07 11.30
CA LEU A 244 -15.15 14.88 12.08
C LEU A 244 -15.82 15.55 13.28
N ARG A 245 -17.06 16.05 13.13
CA ARG A 245 -17.80 16.64 14.27
C ARG A 245 -18.12 15.62 15.35
N VAL A 246 -18.41 14.36 14.99
CA VAL A 246 -18.59 13.28 15.97
C VAL A 246 -17.29 13.01 16.72
N LEU A 247 -16.15 12.93 16.02
CA LEU A 247 -14.84 12.78 16.67
C LEU A 247 -14.51 14.00 17.55
N GLY A 248 -14.86 15.20 17.11
CA GLY A 248 -14.70 16.45 17.85
C GLY A 248 -15.50 16.51 19.15
N SER A 249 -16.59 15.73 19.26
CA SER A 249 -17.40 15.69 20.49
C SER A 249 -16.62 15.18 21.72
N PHE A 250 -15.49 14.50 21.51
CA PHE A 250 -14.59 14.04 22.58
C PHE A 250 -13.62 15.12 23.10
N ALA A 251 -13.67 16.36 22.59
CA ALA A 251 -12.67 17.40 22.89
C ALA A 251 -12.45 17.70 24.39
N THR A 252 -13.46 17.45 25.24
CA THR A 252 -13.36 17.67 26.69
C THR A 252 -12.56 16.59 27.42
N VAL A 253 -12.33 15.43 26.79
CA VAL A 253 -11.72 14.25 27.42
C VAL A 253 -10.52 13.69 26.66
N THR A 254 -10.42 13.97 25.36
CA THR A 254 -9.24 13.69 24.52
C THR A 254 -8.84 14.97 23.79
N PRO A 255 -7.82 15.70 24.25
CA PRO A 255 -7.37 16.92 23.58
C PRO A 255 -6.82 16.66 22.17
N THR A 256 -6.32 15.44 21.90
CA THR A 256 -5.73 15.06 20.62
C THR A 256 -6.51 13.94 19.95
N THR A 257 -6.73 14.06 18.65
CA THR A 257 -7.20 12.97 17.78
C THR A 257 -6.06 12.58 16.85
N LYS A 258 -5.68 11.30 16.88
CA LYS A 258 -4.70 10.68 15.98
C LYS A 258 -5.45 10.01 14.84
N ILE A 259 -5.13 10.35 13.60
CA ILE A 259 -5.84 9.85 12.42
C ILE A 259 -4.85 9.20 11.48
N ASP A 260 -5.06 7.94 11.17
CA ASP A 260 -4.30 7.21 10.16
C ASP A 260 -4.75 7.58 8.75
N THR A 261 -3.77 7.90 7.90
CA THR A 261 -3.96 8.52 6.59
C THR A 261 -2.70 8.39 5.72
N SER A 262 -2.59 9.19 4.67
CA SER A 262 -1.44 9.27 3.76
C SER A 262 -0.87 10.69 3.65
N GLY A 263 -1.20 11.56 4.60
CA GLY A 263 -0.72 12.94 4.70
C GLY A 263 -1.61 13.97 3.99
N ASP A 264 -2.00 13.71 2.74
CA ASP A 264 -2.78 14.65 1.90
C ASP A 264 -4.26 14.25 1.75
N ASP A 265 -4.93 13.98 2.86
CA ASP A 265 -6.34 13.58 2.90
C ASP A 265 -7.31 14.72 2.54
N LEU A 266 -8.41 14.37 1.87
CA LEU A 266 -9.52 15.29 1.64
C LEU A 266 -10.13 15.83 2.95
N ALA A 267 -10.07 15.05 4.03
CA ALA A 267 -10.49 15.46 5.37
C ALA A 267 -9.79 16.76 5.83
N ARG A 268 -8.55 17.02 5.39
CA ARG A 268 -7.82 18.24 5.73
C ARG A 268 -8.49 19.49 5.17
N LEU A 269 -9.13 19.40 4.00
CA LEU A 269 -9.74 20.56 3.32
C LEU A 269 -10.98 21.10 4.02
N VAL A 270 -11.59 20.31 4.92
CA VAL A 270 -12.78 20.74 5.68
C VAL A 270 -12.46 21.26 7.08
N LEU A 271 -11.20 21.17 7.51
CA LEU A 271 -10.78 21.70 8.79
C LEU A 271 -10.74 23.23 8.76
N PRO A 272 -11.26 23.92 9.79
CA PRO A 272 -11.21 25.38 9.88
C PRO A 272 -9.83 25.91 10.31
N SER A 273 -8.83 25.04 10.45
CA SER A 273 -7.49 25.38 10.93
C SER A 273 -6.41 24.59 10.19
N LEU A 274 -5.16 25.03 10.31
CA LEU A 274 -3.98 24.33 9.76
C LEU A 274 -3.52 23.15 10.63
N ALA A 275 -4.36 22.69 11.57
CA ALA A 275 -3.98 21.72 12.59
C ALA A 275 -3.99 20.27 12.06
N TRP A 276 -3.19 20.03 11.02
CA TRP A 276 -3.00 18.74 10.37
C TRP A 276 -1.50 18.52 10.19
N ALA A 277 -0.88 18.01 11.25
CA ALA A 277 0.56 17.74 11.28
C ALA A 277 0.78 16.24 11.24
N VAL A 278 1.57 15.77 10.28
CA VAL A 278 2.08 14.40 10.25
C VAL A 278 2.99 14.22 11.46
N HIS A 279 2.65 13.26 12.31
CA HIS A 279 3.40 12.94 13.52
C HIS A 279 4.30 11.72 13.28
N ASP A 280 3.71 10.64 12.74
CA ASP A 280 4.41 9.42 12.38
C ASP A 280 4.21 9.12 10.90
N SER A 281 5.22 8.52 10.26
CA SER A 281 5.15 8.11 8.85
C SER A 281 5.92 6.81 8.65
N SER A 282 5.26 5.86 8.00
CA SER A 282 5.83 4.61 7.51
C SER A 282 5.92 4.69 5.99
N PRO A 283 7.13 4.81 5.41
CA PRO A 283 7.28 4.92 3.98
C PRO A 283 6.80 3.64 3.28
N TYR A 284 6.27 3.77 2.08
CA TYR A 284 5.74 2.67 1.29
C TYR A 284 6.48 2.55 -0.04
N MET A 285 6.96 1.35 -0.35
CA MET A 285 7.69 1.08 -1.58
C MET A 285 6.89 0.21 -2.54
N LEU A 286 7.11 0.43 -3.84
CA LEU A 286 6.57 -0.38 -4.93
C LEU A 286 7.70 -0.87 -5.85
N ARG A 287 7.52 -2.07 -6.41
CA ARG A 287 8.28 -2.66 -7.52
C ARG A 287 7.31 -3.21 -8.56
N VAL A 288 7.55 -2.93 -9.83
CA VAL A 288 6.87 -3.64 -10.94
C VAL A 288 7.51 -5.02 -11.16
N LEU A 289 6.69 -6.07 -11.23
CA LEU A 289 7.11 -7.47 -11.48
C LEU A 289 6.88 -7.91 -12.92
N ASP A 290 5.89 -7.34 -13.59
CA ASP A 290 5.52 -7.62 -14.97
C ASP A 290 5.06 -6.32 -15.65
N VAL A 291 5.85 -5.81 -16.60
CA VAL A 291 5.59 -4.51 -17.26
C VAL A 291 4.31 -4.57 -18.12
N PRO A 292 4.14 -5.55 -19.04
CA PRO A 292 2.88 -5.80 -19.73
C PRO A 292 1.68 -5.89 -18.79
N GLY A 293 1.75 -6.76 -17.78
CA GLY A 293 0.65 -7.00 -16.86
C GLY A 293 0.27 -5.75 -16.06
N ALA A 294 1.25 -5.04 -15.50
CA ALA A 294 1.00 -3.86 -14.66
C ALA A 294 0.39 -2.70 -15.47
N LEU A 295 0.92 -2.39 -16.65
CA LEU A 295 0.39 -1.28 -17.47
C LEU A 295 -0.96 -1.63 -18.11
N THR A 296 -1.22 -2.90 -18.44
CA THR A 296 -2.50 -3.35 -18.99
C THR A 296 -3.61 -3.42 -17.94
N ALA A 297 -3.27 -3.71 -16.67
CA ALA A 297 -4.26 -3.86 -15.61
C ALA A 297 -4.98 -2.54 -15.23
N ARG A 298 -4.35 -1.39 -15.49
CA ARG A 298 -4.89 -0.06 -15.17
C ARG A 298 -6.03 0.35 -16.11
N ARG A 299 -6.88 1.28 -15.68
CA ARG A 299 -7.72 2.10 -16.56
C ARG A 299 -7.09 3.47 -16.73
N TYR A 300 -7.36 4.05 -17.89
CA TYR A 300 -6.82 5.33 -18.32
C TYR A 300 -7.95 6.31 -18.61
N ALA A 301 -7.63 7.60 -18.73
CA ALA A 301 -8.61 8.58 -19.15
C ALA A 301 -9.18 8.18 -20.54
N PRO A 302 -10.51 8.13 -20.74
CA PRO A 302 -11.10 7.71 -22.01
C PRO A 302 -10.67 8.56 -23.22
N SER A 303 -10.29 9.81 -22.99
CA SER A 303 -9.79 10.74 -24.00
C SER A 303 -8.31 10.55 -24.36
N LEU A 304 -7.55 9.80 -23.55
CA LEU A 304 -6.13 9.58 -23.78
C LEU A 304 -5.95 8.56 -24.90
N ARG A 305 -5.24 8.96 -25.96
CA ARG A 305 -4.84 8.09 -27.07
C ARG A 305 -3.36 8.27 -27.33
N THR A 306 -2.56 7.22 -27.13
CA THR A 306 -1.11 7.28 -27.33
C THR A 306 -0.52 5.90 -27.59
N SER A 307 0.65 5.87 -28.22
CA SER A 307 1.46 4.68 -28.43
C SER A 307 2.91 5.03 -28.12
N LEU A 308 3.43 4.53 -26.99
CA LEU A 308 4.75 4.91 -26.49
C LEU A 308 5.64 3.69 -26.30
N ASP A 309 6.91 3.82 -26.66
CA ASP A 309 7.92 2.80 -26.44
C ASP A 309 8.78 3.15 -25.22
N VAL A 310 9.12 2.13 -24.42
CA VAL A 310 10.00 2.26 -23.25
C VAL A 310 10.89 1.04 -23.09
N ALA A 311 12.14 1.26 -22.72
CA ALA A 311 13.05 0.22 -22.28
C ALA A 311 13.17 0.23 -20.75
N VAL A 312 13.34 -0.95 -20.16
CA VAL A 312 13.67 -1.12 -18.74
C VAL A 312 14.98 -1.86 -18.65
N THR A 313 15.89 -1.38 -17.81
CA THR A 313 17.22 -1.97 -17.62
C THR A 313 17.63 -2.00 -16.16
N GLY A 314 18.58 -2.89 -15.85
CA GLY A 314 19.21 -2.97 -14.54
C GLY A 314 18.39 -3.73 -13.51
N ASP A 315 17.55 -4.67 -13.95
CA ASP A 315 16.83 -5.56 -13.04
C ASP A 315 17.72 -6.68 -12.53
N LEU A 316 18.16 -6.56 -11.27
CA LEU A 316 18.94 -7.59 -10.58
C LEU A 316 18.25 -8.96 -10.55
N LEU A 317 16.91 -9.00 -10.60
CA LEU A 317 16.15 -10.26 -10.59
C LEU A 317 15.85 -10.80 -12.00
N GLY A 318 16.15 -10.04 -13.06
CA GLY A 318 15.96 -10.45 -14.46
C GLY A 318 14.50 -10.61 -14.90
N PHE A 319 13.56 -9.96 -14.23
CA PHE A 319 12.12 -10.10 -14.50
C PHE A 319 11.59 -9.10 -15.53
N VAL A 320 12.08 -7.86 -15.50
CA VAL A 320 11.47 -6.75 -16.26
C VAL A 320 12.40 -6.12 -17.31
N ASP A 321 13.67 -6.52 -17.40
CA ASP A 321 14.57 -5.97 -18.43
C ASP A 321 14.04 -6.28 -19.84
N GLY A 322 14.02 -5.28 -20.72
CA GLY A 322 13.51 -5.40 -22.09
C GLY A 322 12.92 -4.10 -22.63
N ALA A 323 12.45 -4.14 -23.88
CA ALA A 323 11.71 -3.06 -24.53
C ALA A 323 10.22 -3.39 -24.60
N TYR A 324 9.38 -2.38 -24.43
CA TYR A 324 7.92 -2.50 -24.34
C TYR A 324 7.25 -1.39 -25.13
N ARG A 325 6.06 -1.68 -25.65
CA ARG A 325 5.14 -0.71 -26.24
C ARG A 325 3.86 -0.68 -25.43
N VAL A 326 3.44 0.50 -25.01
CA VAL A 326 2.12 0.74 -24.40
C VAL A 326 1.24 1.49 -25.41
N GLU A 327 0.11 0.90 -25.74
CA GLU A 327 -0.92 1.48 -26.60
C GLU A 327 -2.14 1.75 -25.72
N VAL A 328 -2.59 3.01 -25.65
CA VAL A 328 -3.78 3.40 -24.87
C VAL A 328 -4.83 3.98 -25.80
N ALA A 329 -6.05 3.49 -25.66
CA ALA A 329 -7.22 3.98 -26.38
C ALA A 329 -8.49 3.63 -25.59
N ASP A 330 -9.48 4.53 -25.62
CA ASP A 330 -10.82 4.26 -25.09
C ASP A 330 -10.83 3.84 -23.60
N GLY A 331 -9.86 4.33 -22.82
CA GLY A 331 -9.71 4.06 -21.39
C GLY A 331 -9.02 2.74 -21.04
N GLU A 332 -8.61 1.97 -22.04
CA GLU A 332 -7.89 0.71 -21.89
C GLU A 332 -6.48 0.82 -22.45
N ALA A 333 -5.58 -0.05 -21.97
CA ALA A 333 -4.23 -0.14 -22.48
C ALA A 333 -3.89 -1.58 -22.89
N ARG A 334 -3.03 -1.69 -23.89
CA ARG A 334 -2.34 -2.91 -24.25
C ARG A 334 -0.85 -2.64 -24.16
N CYS A 335 -0.16 -3.32 -23.25
CA CYS A 335 1.29 -3.27 -23.16
C CYS A 335 1.89 -4.59 -23.65
N THR A 336 2.86 -4.53 -24.56
CA THR A 336 3.52 -5.71 -25.13
C THR A 336 5.03 -5.56 -25.10
N ARG A 337 5.74 -6.68 -24.91
CA ARG A 337 7.19 -6.75 -25.06
C ARG A 337 7.54 -6.70 -26.55
N LEU A 338 8.61 -6.00 -26.90
CA LEU A 338 9.13 -5.88 -28.26
C LEU A 338 10.31 -6.83 -28.50
N ASP A 339 10.38 -7.40 -29.70
CA ASP A 339 11.46 -8.33 -30.12
C ASP A 339 12.72 -7.62 -30.64
N ARG A 340 12.81 -6.30 -30.47
CA ARG A 340 13.95 -5.48 -30.92
C ARG A 340 14.60 -4.75 -29.74
N PRO A 341 15.93 -4.63 -29.72
CA PRO A 341 16.61 -3.80 -28.73
C PRO A 341 16.20 -2.34 -28.91
N ALA A 342 16.15 -1.64 -27.79
CA ALA A 342 15.88 -0.22 -27.71
C ALA A 342 17.13 0.58 -28.09
N GLU A 343 17.32 0.89 -29.36
CA GLU A 343 18.24 1.95 -29.77
C GLU A 343 17.48 3.29 -29.75
N ASP A 344 18.04 4.31 -29.08
CA ASP A 344 17.47 5.66 -28.90
C ASP A 344 16.09 5.76 -28.19
N VAL A 345 15.62 4.69 -27.56
CA VAL A 345 14.33 4.67 -26.83
C VAL A 345 14.48 5.23 -25.41
N ARG A 346 13.41 5.88 -24.93
CA ARG A 346 13.20 6.21 -23.52
C ARG A 346 13.54 4.99 -22.64
N THR A 347 14.54 5.10 -21.77
CA THR A 347 15.03 4.01 -20.93
C THR A 347 14.86 4.34 -19.45
N LEU A 348 14.11 3.50 -18.73
CA LEU A 348 13.92 3.57 -17.29
C LEU A 348 14.81 2.55 -16.57
N SER A 349 15.34 2.95 -15.42
CA SER A 349 15.76 1.98 -14.41
C SER A 349 14.53 1.29 -13.79
N THR A 350 14.70 0.13 -13.17
CA THR A 350 13.61 -0.53 -12.42
C THR A 350 12.98 0.36 -11.35
N ARG A 351 13.79 1.16 -10.64
CA ARG A 351 13.31 2.15 -9.66
C ARG A 351 12.52 3.27 -10.33
N GLY A 352 13.00 3.76 -11.49
CA GLY A 352 12.31 4.76 -12.29
C GLY A 352 10.95 4.28 -12.79
N LEU A 353 10.87 3.02 -13.22
CA LEU A 353 9.62 2.37 -13.59
C LEU A 353 8.62 2.33 -12.41
N SER A 354 9.07 1.95 -11.22
CA SER A 354 8.21 1.93 -10.02
C SER A 354 7.68 3.31 -9.65
N LEU A 355 8.55 4.33 -9.71
CA LEU A 355 8.18 5.73 -9.46
C LEU A 355 7.18 6.26 -10.49
N LEU A 356 7.42 5.99 -11.79
CA LEU A 356 6.53 6.41 -12.87
C LEU A 356 5.18 5.70 -12.76
N TYR A 357 5.18 4.37 -12.62
CA TYR A 357 3.98 3.55 -12.53
C TYR A 357 3.04 4.01 -11.40
N ALA A 358 3.60 4.37 -10.25
CA ALA A 358 2.84 4.86 -9.11
C ALA A 358 2.41 6.34 -9.24
N GLY A 359 2.78 7.03 -10.32
CA GLY A 359 2.56 8.48 -10.46
C GLY A 359 3.31 9.29 -9.41
N ALA A 360 4.39 8.74 -8.83
CA ALA A 360 5.06 9.32 -7.68
C ALA A 360 6.06 10.41 -8.05
N GLN A 361 6.61 10.37 -9.27
CA GLN A 361 7.54 11.35 -9.80
C GLN A 361 7.28 11.59 -11.29
N SER A 362 7.43 12.84 -11.71
CA SER A 362 7.36 13.22 -13.12
C SER A 362 8.57 12.69 -13.89
N SER A 363 8.41 12.51 -15.20
CA SER A 363 9.49 12.17 -16.12
C SER A 363 10.65 13.15 -16.02
N ALA A 364 10.38 14.44 -15.76
CA ALA A 364 11.41 15.44 -15.51
C ALA A 364 12.29 15.09 -14.27
N ASN A 365 11.68 14.71 -13.15
CA ASN A 365 12.42 14.31 -11.95
C ASN A 365 13.15 12.97 -12.16
N LEU A 366 12.56 12.05 -12.92
CA LEU A 366 13.21 10.79 -13.29
C LEU A 366 14.47 11.03 -14.13
N ARG A 367 14.44 11.98 -15.07
CA ARG A 367 15.63 12.38 -15.83
C ARG A 367 16.68 13.03 -14.94
N ALA A 368 16.27 13.97 -14.09
CA ALA A 368 17.18 14.67 -13.18
C ALA A 368 17.88 13.72 -12.19
N SER A 369 17.19 12.67 -11.76
CA SER A 369 17.72 11.63 -10.85
C SER A 369 18.46 10.49 -11.55
N GLY A 370 18.58 10.51 -12.88
CA GLY A 370 19.23 9.46 -13.66
C GLY A 370 18.42 8.16 -13.75
N HIS A 371 17.14 8.17 -13.34
CA HIS A 371 16.22 7.05 -13.46
C HIS A 371 15.56 6.95 -14.83
N LEU A 372 15.65 8.00 -15.65
CA LEU A 372 15.18 8.06 -17.04
C LEU A 372 16.24 8.68 -17.96
N THR A 373 16.60 7.99 -19.04
CA THR A 373 17.54 8.45 -20.07
C THR A 373 16.99 8.21 -21.48
N GLY A 374 17.57 8.85 -22.50
CA GLY A 374 17.14 8.69 -23.91
C GLY A 374 15.70 9.15 -24.20
N GLY A 375 15.22 8.89 -25.42
CA GLY A 375 13.87 9.21 -25.90
C GLY A 375 13.57 10.70 -26.07
N ASP A 376 12.47 11.00 -26.76
CA ASP A 376 11.98 12.37 -26.95
C ASP A 376 11.39 12.93 -25.64
N ARG A 377 11.82 14.14 -25.26
CA ARG A 377 11.29 14.86 -24.11
C ARG A 377 9.88 15.38 -24.35
N ALA A 378 9.46 15.56 -25.60
CA ALA A 378 8.09 15.96 -25.92
C ALA A 378 7.05 14.93 -25.41
N GLU A 379 7.43 13.64 -25.39
CA GLU A 379 6.58 12.55 -24.90
C GLU A 379 6.53 12.46 -23.36
N ASP A 380 7.34 13.23 -22.61
CA ASP A 380 7.38 13.15 -21.14
C ASP A 380 6.01 13.47 -20.52
N ALA A 381 5.29 14.44 -21.10
CA ALA A 381 3.94 14.79 -20.65
C ALA A 381 2.93 13.66 -20.89
N ASP A 382 3.09 12.89 -21.96
CA ASP A 382 2.21 11.75 -22.26
C ASP A 382 2.45 10.62 -21.25
N TRP A 383 3.70 10.34 -20.88
CA TRP A 383 4.03 9.37 -19.83
C TRP A 383 3.54 9.81 -18.45
N ASP A 384 3.67 11.09 -18.13
CA ASP A 384 3.16 11.64 -16.88
C ASP A 384 1.62 11.58 -16.85
N ALA A 385 0.94 11.77 -17.98
CA ALA A 385 -0.50 11.62 -18.11
C ALA A 385 -0.98 10.16 -18.03
N LEU A 386 -0.16 9.20 -18.47
CA LEU A 386 -0.48 7.77 -18.35
C LEU A 386 -0.62 7.34 -16.89
N CYS A 387 0.32 7.76 -16.05
CA CYS A 387 0.44 7.23 -14.68
C CYS A 387 0.11 8.24 -13.57
N GLY A 388 -0.06 9.52 -13.89
CA GLY A 388 -0.34 10.59 -12.93
C GLY A 388 -1.82 10.97 -12.79
N GLY A 389 -2.08 11.99 -11.97
CA GLY A 389 -3.40 12.65 -11.85
C GLY A 389 -4.31 12.15 -10.74
N ARG A 390 -4.00 11.02 -10.11
CA ARG A 390 -4.76 10.45 -8.98
C ARG A 390 -4.00 10.66 -7.68
N GLN A 391 -4.72 10.82 -6.57
CA GLN A 391 -4.06 10.92 -5.27
C GLN A 391 -3.56 9.54 -4.84
N ARG A 392 -2.42 9.54 -4.16
CA ARG A 392 -1.82 8.33 -3.61
C ARG A 392 -2.27 8.16 -2.17
N HIS A 393 -2.83 7.01 -1.85
CA HIS A 393 -3.29 6.68 -0.51
C HIS A 393 -2.84 5.28 -0.12
N ILE A 394 -2.40 5.12 1.13
CA ILE A 394 -2.09 3.87 1.81
C ILE A 394 -2.90 3.85 3.10
N ARG A 395 -3.60 2.74 3.37
CA ARG A 395 -4.48 2.58 4.54
C ARG A 395 -4.21 1.33 5.36
N ASP A 396 -3.28 0.49 4.92
CA ASP A 396 -3.05 -0.84 5.48
C ASP A 396 -1.55 -1.09 5.63
N TYR A 397 -1.09 -1.22 6.87
CA TYR A 397 0.26 -1.65 7.19
C TYR A 397 0.33 -3.19 7.27
N PHE A 398 1.40 -3.82 6.77
CA PHE A 398 1.47 -5.30 6.69
C PHE A 398 2.83 -5.93 6.84
#